data_AF-A0A1R1YFV3-F1
#
_entry.id   AF-A0A1R1YFV3-F1
#
_cell.length_a   1.000
_cell.length_b   1.000
_cell.length_c   1.000
_cell.angle_alpha   90.00
_cell.angle_beta   90.00
_cell.angle_gamma   90.00
#
_symmetry.space_group_name_H-M   'P 1'
#
loop_
_entity.id
_entity.type
_entity.pdbx_description
1 polymer ?
#
loop_
_entity_poly.entity_id
_entity_poly.type
_entity_poly.pdbx_seq_one_letter_code
_entity_poly.pdbx_strand_id
1 'polypeptide(L)' 'MVEMRSMSTILKLHTNRSLIIIDELCRGTDEFEGAALCYSILTELMKSKAIIFFTSHFISLCRALQKNLNVNTLCIGPE' A
#
# COMPACT_ATOMS: atom_id res chain seq x y z
N MET A 1 12.92 -5.22 -10.48
CA MET A 1 11.82 -5.59 -11.41
C MET A 1 10.89 -6.69 -10.88
N VAL A 2 11.35 -7.66 -10.07
CA VAL A 2 10.48 -8.73 -9.50
C VAL A 2 9.34 -8.16 -8.66
N GLU A 3 9.64 -7.19 -7.78
CA GLU A 3 8.68 -6.51 -6.91
C GLU A 3 7.45 -5.97 -7.67
N MET A 4 7.67 -5.17 -8.71
CA MET A 4 6.58 -4.60 -9.53
C MET A 4 5.84 -5.64 -10.37
N ARG A 5 6.47 -6.76 -10.73
CA ARG A 5 5.79 -7.87 -11.39
C ARG A 5 4.82 -8.58 -10.44
N SER A 6 5.25 -8.82 -9.19
CA SER A 6 4.37 -9.36 -8.15
C SER A 6 3.18 -8.43 -7.90
N MET A 7 3.42 -7.12 -7.80
CA MET A 7 2.34 -6.14 -7.66
C MET A 7 1.38 -6.13 -8.85
N SER A 8 1.89 -6.22 -10.08
CA SER A 8 1.05 -6.32 -11.28
C SER A 8 0.13 -7.55 -11.25
N THR A 9 0.64 -8.68 -10.76
CA THR A 9 -0.16 -9.91 -10.58
C THR A 9 -1.26 -9.72 -9.54
N ILE A 10 -0.96 -9.11 -8.39
CA ILE A 10 -1.95 -8.81 -7.35
C ILE A 10 -3.05 -7.90 -7.92
N LEU A 11 -2.67 -6.80 -8.58
CA LEU A 11 -3.63 -5.86 -9.17
C LEU A 11 -4.56 -6.53 -10.20
N LYS A 12 -4.05 -7.47 -11.00
CA LYS A 12 -4.85 -8.17 -12.02
C LYS A 12 -5.76 -9.26 -11.47
N LEU A 13 -5.36 -9.94 -10.39
CA LEU A 13 -6.02 -11.17 -9.93
C LEU A 13 -6.80 -11.02 -8.62
N HIS A 14 -6.62 -9.91 -7.89
CA HIS A 14 -7.30 -9.74 -6.61
C HIS A 14 -8.83 -9.72 -6.77
N THR A 15 -9.51 -10.21 -5.74
CA THR A 15 -10.97 -10.22 -5.64
C THR A 15 -11.39 -9.57 -4.33
N ASN A 16 -12.68 -9.33 -4.15
CA ASN A 16 -13.24 -8.86 -2.88
C ASN A 16 -13.06 -9.83 -1.69
N ARG A 17 -12.61 -11.06 -1.90
CA ARG A 17 -12.32 -12.05 -0.84
C ARG A 17 -10.83 -12.26 -0.61
N SER A 18 -9.98 -11.52 -1.32
CA SER A 18 -8.53 -11.64 -1.17
C SER A 18 -8.05 -11.06 0.16
N LEU A 19 -7.05 -11.71 0.75
CA LEU A 19 -6.18 -11.13 1.77
C LEU A 19 -4.88 -10.71 1.07
N ILE A 20 -4.57 -9.42 1.12
CA ILE A 20 -3.39 -8.84 0.48
C ILE A 20 -2.45 -8.36 1.58
N ILE A 21 -1.20 -8.81 1.54
CA ILE A 21 -0.16 -8.40 2.49
C ILE A 21 1.01 -7.88 1.67
N ILE A 22 1.42 -6.65 1.93
CA ILE A 22 2.49 -5.97 1.21
C ILE A 22 3.45 -5.43 2.26
N ASP A 23 4.73 -5.77 2.10
CA ASP A 23 5.79 -5.39 3.02
C ASP A 23 6.78 -4.43 2.34
N GLU A 24 6.86 -3.20 2.86
CA GLU A 24 7.81 -2.15 2.43
C GLU A 24 7.97 -1.99 0.91
N LEU A 25 6.86 -1.76 0.22
CA LEU A 25 6.87 -1.52 -1.23
C LEU A 25 7.64 -0.24 -1.57
N CYS A 26 8.43 -0.30 -2.65
CA CYS A 26 9.24 0.81 -3.18
C CYS A 26 10.39 1.29 -2.28
N ARG A 27 10.89 0.45 -1.35
CA ARG A 27 12.00 0.84 -0.44
C ARG A 27 13.32 1.26 -1.11
N GLY A 28 13.52 0.91 -2.39
CA GLY A 28 14.72 1.26 -3.16
C GLY A 28 14.53 2.43 -4.14
N THR A 29 13.39 3.09 -4.10
CA THR A 29 13.03 4.22 -4.95
C THR A 29 13.17 5.52 -4.15
N ASP A 30 13.28 6.66 -4.83
CA ASP A 30 13.17 7.98 -4.18
C ASP A 30 11.95 8.05 -3.25
N GLU A 31 12.08 8.76 -2.13
CA GLU A 31 11.06 8.81 -1.08
C GLU A 31 9.72 9.38 -1.61
N PHE A 32 9.77 10.47 -2.38
CA PHE A 32 8.56 11.11 -2.91
C PHE A 32 7.94 10.28 -4.02
N GLU A 33 8.76 9.79 -4.96
CA GLU A 33 8.27 8.95 -6.06
C GLU A 33 7.72 7.61 -5.56
N GLY A 34 8.40 6.99 -4.59
CA GLY A 34 8.01 5.74 -3.94
C GLY A 34 6.70 5.89 -3.19
N ALA A 35 6.56 6.94 -2.37
CA ALA A 35 5.31 7.23 -1.66
C ALA A 35 4.15 7.49 -2.62
N ALA A 36 4.37 8.24 -3.70
CA ALA A 36 3.36 8.49 -4.73
C ALA A 36 2.91 7.21 -5.43
N LEU A 37 3.85 6.34 -5.80
CA LEU A 37 3.54 5.06 -6.44
C LEU A 37 2.76 4.13 -5.50
N CYS A 38 3.18 4.02 -4.24
CA CYS A 38 2.48 3.25 -3.22
C CYS A 38 1.05 3.78 -2.99
N TYR A 39 0.88 5.11 -2.93
CA TYR A 39 -0.43 5.73 -2.81
C TYR A 39 -1.36 5.36 -3.96
N SER A 40 -0.89 5.46 -5.21
CA SER A 40 -1.69 5.09 -6.39
C SER A 40 -2.09 3.61 -6.38
N ILE A 41 -1.17 2.71 -6.03
CA ILE A 41 -1.44 1.27 -5.97
C ILE A 41 -2.46 0.94 -4.87
N LEU A 42 -2.28 1.49 -3.67
CA LEU A 42 -3.20 1.26 -2.56
C LEU A 42 -4.59 1.82 -2.86
N THR A 43 -4.66 3.00 -3.47
CA THR A 43 -5.94 3.60 -3.89
C THR A 43 -6.69 2.69 -4.86
N GLU A 44 -5.99 2.03 -5.78
CA GLU A 44 -6.62 1.07 -6.70
C GLU A 44 -7.11 -0.17 -5.95
N LEU A 45 -6.27 -0.78 -5.10
CA LEU A 45 -6.64 -1.97 -4.33
C LEU A 45 -7.83 -1.70 -3.39
N MET A 46 -7.91 -0.51 -2.81
CA MET A 46 -9.00 -0.06 -1.95
C MET A 46 -10.35 0.09 -2.67
N LYS A 47 -10.38 0.12 -4.01
CA LYS A 47 -11.65 0.05 -4.77
C LYS A 47 -12.30 -1.32 -4.63
N SER A 48 -11.50 -2.35 -4.37
CA SER A 48 -12.00 -3.66 -3.99
C SER A 48 -12.40 -3.68 -2.51
N LYS A 49 -13.22 -4.66 -2.10
CA LYS A 49 -13.51 -4.92 -0.67
C LYS A 49 -12.52 -5.91 -0.04
N ALA A 50 -11.35 -6.09 -0.63
CA ALA A 50 -10.31 -6.98 -0.11
C ALA A 50 -9.78 -6.48 1.25
N ILE A 51 -9.29 -7.41 2.07
CA ILE A 51 -8.57 -7.05 3.30
C ILE A 51 -7.11 -6.82 2.92
N ILE A 52 -6.57 -5.65 3.25
CA ILE A 52 -5.23 -5.23 2.87
C ILE A 52 -4.44 -4.87 4.13
N PHE A 53 -3.29 -5.52 4.31
CA PHE A 53 -2.26 -5.11 5.24
C PHE A 53 -1.07 -4.57 4.45
N PHE A 54 -0.64 -3.36 4.81
CA PHE A 54 0.46 -2.67 4.14
C PHE A 54 1.38 -2.06 5.20
N THR A 55 2.67 -2.34 5.11
CA THR A 55 3.71 -1.74 5.96
C THR A 55 4.54 -0.76 5.13
N SER A 56 4.94 0.35 5.74
CA SER A 56 5.84 1.31 5.10
C SER A 56 6.46 2.26 6.11
N HIS A 57 7.66 2.74 5.79
CA HIS A 57 8.31 3.85 6.47
C HIS A 57 7.87 5.23 5.93
N PHE A 58 7.05 5.30 4.88
CA PHE A 58 6.57 6.55 4.31
C PHE A 58 5.47 7.17 5.19
N ILE A 59 5.87 8.00 6.16
CA ILE A 59 4.96 8.70 7.07
C ILE A 59 3.98 9.61 6.29
N SER A 60 4.45 10.21 5.20
CA SER A 60 3.62 11.03 4.29
C SER A 60 2.47 10.23 3.68
N LEU A 61 2.72 8.98 3.29
CA LEU A 61 1.72 8.04 2.76
C LEU A 61 0.68 7.69 3.83
N CYS A 62 1.13 7.33 5.04
CA CYS A 62 0.23 7.01 6.16
C CYS A 62 -0.73 8.18 6.47
N ARG A 63 -0.19 9.40 6.57
CA ARG A 63 -1.00 10.62 6.78
C ARG A 63 -1.99 10.89 5.65
N ALA A 64 -1.61 10.61 4.40
CA ALA A 64 -2.50 10.79 3.25
C ALA A 64 -3.66 9.78 3.27
N LEU A 65 -3.39 8.52 3.62
CA LEU A 65 -4.39 7.46 3.62
C LEU A 65 -5.35 7.52 4.81
N GLN A 66 -4.91 8.02 5.97
CA GLN A 66 -5.72 8.17 7.18
C GLN A 66 -6.98 9.04 6.98
N LYS A 67 -7.02 9.88 5.94
CA LYS A 67 -8.21 10.66 5.57
C LYS A 67 -9.39 9.79 5.09
N ASN A 68 -9.13 8.55 4.71
CA ASN A 68 -10.17 7.61 4.27
C ASN A 68 -10.75 6.85 5.47
N LEU A 69 -12.08 6.92 5.64
CA LEU A 69 -12.80 6.26 6.74
C LEU A 69 -12.62 4.73 6.81
N ASN A 70 -12.23 4.11 5.70
CA ASN A 70 -12.02 2.66 5.60
C ASN A 70 -10.57 2.23 5.86
N VAL A 71 -9.69 3.15 6.25
CA VAL A 71 -8.28 2.87 6.53
C VAL A 71 -8.00 3.07 8.00
N ASN A 72 -7.52 2.00 8.64
CA ASN A 72 -6.96 2.08 9.99
C ASN A 72 -5.45 2.15 9.88
N THR A 73 -4.84 3.18 10.47
CA THR A 73 -3.39 3.36 10.51
C THR A 73 -2.88 3.02 11.90
N LEU A 74 -1.81 2.24 11.99
CA LEU A 74 -1.12 1.89 13.23
C LEU A 74 0.37 2.18 13.07
N CYS A 75 0.94 2.99 13.95
CA CYS A 75 2.39 3.21 14.05
C CYS A 75 2.97 2.27 15.11
N ILE A 76 4.10 1.63 14.79
CA ILE A 76 4.83 0.76 15.71
C ILE A 76 6.23 1.35 15.89
N GLY A 77 6.49 1.96 17.05
CA GLY A 77 7.76 2.62 17.38
C GLY A 77 7.61 4.13 17.68
N PRO A 78 8.68 4.79 18.18
CA PRO A 78 8.70 6.24 18.31
C PRO A 78 8.76 6.90 16.93
N GLU A 79 8.00 7.99 16.76
CA GLU A 79 7.85 8.75 15.51
C GLU A 79 9.16 9.23 14.89
#